data_AF-A0A941YGQ7-F1
#
_entry.id   AF-A0A941YGQ7-F1
#
_cell.length_a   1.000
_cell.length_b   1.000
_cell.length_c   1.000
_cell.angle_alpha   90.00
_cell.angle_beta   90.00
_cell.angle_gamma   90.00
#
_symmetry.space_group_name_H-M   'P 1'
#
loop_
_entity.id
_entity.type
_entity.pdbx_description
1 polymer ?
#
loop_
_entity_poly.entity_id
_entity_poly.type
_entity_poly.pdbx_seq_one_letter_code
_entity_poly.pdbx_strand_id
1 'polypeptide(L)'
;MSVERATRIAYRLMELGVSHAMVEHLMCHYAYDAIEHQLDCLPYRKARRPEAMIVQAIRKNFSTPNVHYHAKTQAARPADPVLVDPGPEPRDRPAHADTEGHGDSGPSGTD
;
A
#
# COMPACT_ATOMS: atom_id res chain seq x y z
N MET A 1 -7.58 -20.15 -31.60
CA MET A 1 -6.78 -19.28 -30.70
C MET A 1 -6.28 -18.12 -31.54
N SER A 2 -6.75 -16.88 -31.34
CA SER A 2 -6.23 -15.75 -32.13
C SER A 2 -4.94 -15.26 -31.48
N VAL A 3 -3.84 -15.28 -32.22
CA VAL A 3 -2.52 -14.80 -31.78
C VAL A 3 -2.62 -13.37 -31.23
N GLU A 4 -3.49 -12.56 -31.83
CA GLU A 4 -3.77 -11.18 -31.41
C GLU A 4 -4.30 -11.07 -29.98
N ARG A 5 -5.09 -12.05 -29.52
CA ARG A 5 -5.64 -12.07 -28.15
C ARG A 5 -4.51 -12.29 -27.14
N ALA A 6 -3.68 -13.29 -27.39
CA ALA A 6 -2.53 -13.61 -26.54
C ALA A 6 -1.56 -12.42 -26.43
N THR A 7 -1.24 -11.78 -27.56
CA THR A 7 -0.37 -10.60 -27.60
C THR A 7 -0.94 -9.44 -26.79
N ARG A 8 -2.25 -9.18 -26.88
CA ARG A 8 -2.91 -8.10 -26.13
C ARG A 8 -2.88 -8.34 -24.61
N ILE A 9 -3.11 -9.57 -24.18
CA ILE A 9 -3.03 -9.95 -22.76
C ILE A 9 -1.60 -9.77 -22.25
N ALA A 10 -0.61 -10.26 -23.00
CA ALA A 10 0.79 -10.14 -22.64
C ALA A 10 1.21 -8.67 -22.49
N TYR A 11 0.81 -7.82 -23.46
CA TYR A 11 1.12 -6.40 -23.43
C TYR A 11 0.52 -5.71 -22.19
N ARG A 12 -0.76 -5.97 -21.89
CA ARG A 12 -1.40 -5.43 -20.68
C ARG A 12 -0.72 -5.87 -19.38
N LEU A 13 -0.30 -7.13 -19.28
CA LEU A 13 0.42 -7.61 -18.10
C LEU A 13 1.78 -6.92 -17.95
N MET A 14 2.50 -6.72 -19.06
CA MET A 14 3.78 -6.01 -19.06
C MET A 14 3.62 -4.53 -18.72
N GLU A 15 2.56 -3.86 -19.19
CA GLU A 15 2.23 -2.46 -18.80
C GLU A 15 2.00 -2.31 -17.30
N LEU A 16 1.48 -3.34 -16.64
CA LEU A 16 1.32 -3.37 -15.17
C LEU A 16 2.64 -3.63 -14.43
N GLY A 17 3.75 -3.88 -15.13
CA GLY A 17 5.06 -4.17 -14.55
C GLY A 17 5.32 -5.65 -14.27
N VAL A 18 4.53 -6.57 -14.82
CA VAL A 18 4.78 -8.01 -14.73
C VAL A 18 5.95 -8.38 -15.64
N SER A 19 6.94 -9.11 -15.11
CA SER A 19 8.10 -9.55 -15.89
C SER A 19 7.70 -10.54 -16.99
N HIS A 20 8.43 -10.53 -18.11
CA HIS A 20 8.18 -11.42 -19.24
C HIS A 20 8.08 -12.90 -18.85
N ALA A 21 9.03 -13.38 -18.03
CA ALA A 21 9.02 -14.76 -17.54
C ALA A 21 7.74 -15.10 -16.74
N MET A 22 7.21 -14.14 -15.98
CA MET A 22 5.97 -14.32 -15.24
C MET A 22 4.75 -14.28 -16.17
N VAL A 23 4.76 -13.46 -17.21
CA VAL A 23 3.69 -13.42 -18.24
C VAL A 23 3.59 -14.78 -18.95
N GLU A 24 4.72 -15.33 -19.40
CA GLU A 24 4.77 -16.67 -20.01
C GLU A 24 4.22 -17.73 -19.05
N HIS A 25 4.67 -17.71 -17.79
CA HIS A 25 4.16 -18.62 -16.77
C HIS A 25 2.64 -18.52 -16.60
N LEU A 26 2.09 -17.31 -16.51
CA LEU A 26 0.64 -17.12 -16.37
C LEU A 26 -0.13 -17.61 -17.59
N MET A 27 0.36 -17.31 -18.80
CA MET A 27 -0.31 -17.71 -20.05
C MET A 27 -0.22 -19.21 -20.33
N CYS A 28 0.83 -19.90 -19.84
CA CYS A 28 0.95 -21.35 -19.94
C CYS A 28 0.08 -22.11 -18.93
N HIS A 29 -0.14 -21.55 -17.74
CA HIS A 29 -0.80 -22.26 -16.64
C HIS A 29 -2.26 -21.86 -16.42
N TYR A 30 -2.71 -20.73 -16.95
CA TYR A 30 -4.06 -20.20 -16.72
C TYR A 30 -4.78 -19.89 -18.04
N ALA A 31 -6.11 -20.05 -18.04
CA ALA A 31 -6.92 -19.75 -19.21
C ALA A 31 -6.92 -18.25 -19.51
N TYR A 32 -6.81 -17.88 -20.80
CA TYR A 32 -6.80 -16.49 -21.25
C TYR A 32 -8.03 -15.70 -20.79
N ASP A 33 -9.22 -16.32 -20.80
CA ASP A 33 -10.45 -15.71 -20.30
C ASP A 33 -10.35 -15.33 -18.82
N ALA A 34 -9.74 -16.17 -17.99
CA ALA A 34 -9.54 -15.87 -16.57
C ALA A 34 -8.56 -14.71 -16.38
N ILE A 35 -7.49 -14.66 -17.18
CA ILE A 35 -6.50 -13.58 -17.12
C ILE A 35 -7.11 -12.24 -17.55
N GLU A 36 -7.85 -12.21 -18.67
CA GLU A 36 -8.55 -11.00 -19.14
C GLU A 36 -9.54 -10.49 -18.10
N HIS A 37 -10.34 -11.38 -17.52
CA HIS A 37 -11.31 -11.01 -16.50
C HIS A 37 -10.64 -10.35 -15.27
N GLN A 38 -9.48 -10.86 -14.83
CA GLN A 38 -8.75 -10.26 -13.71
C GLN A 38 -8.10 -8.91 -14.08
N LEU A 39 -7.62 -8.76 -15.33
CA LEU A 39 -7.09 -7.49 -15.84
C LEU A 39 -8.16 -6.39 -15.82
N ASP A 40 -9.39 -6.71 -16.23
CA ASP A 40 -10.50 -5.75 -16.23
C ASP A 40 -10.96 -5.40 -14.80
N CYS A 41 -10.72 -6.29 -13.82
CA CYS A 41 -11.03 -6.03 -12.41
C CYS A 41 -9.98 -5.18 -11.67
N LEU A 42 -8.79 -5.00 -12.25
CA LEU A 42 -7.67 -4.33 -11.60
C LEU A 42 -7.89 -2.84 -11.24
N PRO A 43 -8.44 -1.98 -12.13
CA PRO A 43 -8.60 -0.55 -11.83
C PRO A 43 -9.49 -0.28 -10.61
N TYR A 44 -10.41 -1.19 -10.29
CA TYR A 44 -11.31 -1.07 -9.15
C TYR A 44 -10.62 -1.32 -7.80
N ARG A 45 -9.40 -1.87 -7.79
CA ARG A 45 -8.71 -2.30 -6.56
C ARG A 45 -7.67 -1.30 -6.04
N LYS A 46 -7.42 -0.18 -6.76
CA LYS A 46 -6.46 0.90 -6.40
C LYS A 46 -5.17 0.38 -5.74
N ALA A 47 -4.57 -0.65 -6.34
CA ALA A 47 -3.43 -1.35 -5.77
C ALA A 47 -2.18 -0.45 -5.76
N ARG A 48 -1.45 -0.42 -4.64
CA ARG A 48 -0.11 0.20 -4.60
C ARG A 48 0.92 -0.52 -5.48
N ARG A 49 0.72 -1.81 -5.72
CA ARG A 49 1.58 -2.70 -6.50
C ARG A 49 0.73 -3.53 -7.48
N PRO A 50 0.36 -2.96 -8.64
CA PRO A 50 -0.52 -3.61 -9.60
C PRO A 50 0.03 -4.96 -10.10
N GLU A 51 1.35 -5.08 -10.25
CA GLU A 51 2.04 -6.29 -10.71
C GLU A 51 1.85 -7.46 -9.74
N ALA A 52 2.03 -7.23 -8.44
CA ALA A 52 1.87 -8.27 -7.44
C ALA A 52 0.39 -8.64 -7.26
N MET A 53 -0.50 -7.65 -7.41
CA MET A 53 -1.93 -7.86 -7.26
C MET A 53 -2.51 -8.67 -8.41
N ILE A 54 -2.15 -8.39 -9.67
CA ILE A 54 -2.67 -9.17 -10.82
C ILE A 54 -2.21 -10.64 -10.75
N VAL A 55 -0.95 -10.88 -10.38
CA VAL A 55 -0.42 -12.25 -10.23
C VAL A 55 -1.20 -12.98 -9.15
N GLN A 56 -1.44 -12.37 -7.99
CA GLN A 56 -2.26 -12.99 -6.94
C GLN A 56 -3.72 -13.17 -7.37
N ALA A 57 -4.28 -12.20 -8.10
CA ALA A 57 -5.65 -12.23 -8.60
C ALA A 57 -5.88 -13.47 -9.49
N ILE A 58 -4.96 -13.73 -10.41
CA ILE A 58 -4.98 -14.88 -11.32
C ILE A 58 -4.76 -16.18 -10.53
N ARG A 59 -3.73 -16.25 -9.68
CA ARG A 59 -3.37 -17.47 -8.93
C ARG A 59 -4.47 -17.95 -7.98
N LYS A 60 -5.18 -17.03 -7.33
CA LYS A 60 -6.24 -17.37 -6.37
C LYS A 60 -7.64 -17.31 -6.98
N ASN A 61 -7.75 -17.04 -8.28
CA ASN A 61 -9.01 -16.88 -9.00
C ASN A 61 -10.00 -15.97 -8.25
N PHE A 62 -9.53 -14.78 -7.86
CA PHE A 62 -10.32 -13.88 -7.02
C PHE A 62 -11.65 -13.54 -7.72
N SER A 63 -12.75 -13.64 -6.98
CA SER A 63 -14.04 -13.19 -7.49
C SER A 63 -14.01 -11.70 -7.85
N THR A 64 -14.76 -11.35 -8.89
CA THR A 64 -15.05 -9.96 -9.29
C THR A 64 -15.48 -9.18 -8.06
N PRO A 65 -14.94 -7.96 -7.83
CA PRO A 65 -15.47 -7.13 -6.77
C PRO A 65 -16.95 -6.88 -7.10
N ASN A 66 -17.83 -7.41 -6.26
CA ASN A 66 -19.26 -7.16 -6.35
C ASN A 66 -19.41 -5.65 -6.30
N VAL A 67 -19.95 -5.04 -7.37
CA VAL A 67 -20.01 -3.58 -7.59
C VAL A 67 -20.83 -2.85 -6.49
N HIS A 68 -21.35 -3.59 -5.51
CA HIS A 68 -22.07 -3.13 -4.33
C HIS A 68 -21.25 -3.01 -3.05
N TYR A 69 -19.93 -3.25 -3.05
CA TYR A 69 -19.09 -2.91 -1.90
C TYR A 69 -18.78 -1.41 -1.89
N HIS A 70 -19.82 -0.59 -1.65
CA HIS A 70 -19.63 0.66 -0.94
C HIS A 70 -18.95 0.29 0.38
N ALA A 71 -17.66 0.61 0.51
CA ALA A 71 -17.06 0.69 1.82
C ALA A 71 -17.90 1.68 2.63
N LYS A 72 -18.83 1.17 3.45
CA LYS A 72 -19.16 1.81 4.71
C LYS A 72 -17.85 1.84 5.47
N THR A 73 -17.04 2.86 5.21
CA THR A 73 -16.10 3.38 6.18
C THR A 73 -16.94 3.56 7.43
N GLN A 74 -16.84 2.62 8.37
CA GLN A 74 -17.28 2.87 9.73
C GLN A 74 -16.49 4.12 10.11
N ALA A 75 -17.18 5.26 10.11
CA ALA A 75 -16.68 6.48 10.69
C ALA A 75 -16.07 6.09 12.03
N ALA A 76 -14.82 6.49 12.25
CA ALA A 76 -14.14 6.32 13.50
C ALA A 76 -15.15 6.60 14.62
N ARG A 77 -15.42 5.56 15.40
CA ARG A 77 -16.31 5.60 16.56
C ARG A 77 -15.91 6.85 17.34
N PRO A 78 -16.82 7.82 17.59
CA PRO A 78 -16.47 9.03 18.30
C PRO A 78 -15.85 8.59 19.63
N ALA A 79 -14.64 9.05 19.89
CA ALA A 79 -13.96 8.80 21.14
C ALA A 79 -14.93 9.16 22.27
N ASP A 80 -15.18 8.19 23.15
CA ASP A 80 -15.83 8.41 24.43
C ASP A 80 -15.28 9.72 25.04
N PRO A 81 -16.14 10.64 25.50
CA PRO A 81 -15.66 11.79 26.25
C PRO A 81 -15.05 11.25 27.54
N VAL A 82 -13.72 11.16 27.54
CA VAL A 82 -12.93 10.98 28.75
C VAL A 82 -13.37 12.08 29.70
N LEU A 83 -14.04 11.65 30.77
CA LEU A 83 -14.43 12.44 31.91
C LEU A 83 -13.15 13.08 32.48
N VAL A 84 -12.87 14.32 32.08
CA VAL A 84 -11.79 15.13 32.63
C VAL A 84 -12.18 15.49 34.05
N ASP A 85 -11.48 14.85 34.98
CA ASP A 85 -11.35 15.23 36.38
C ASP A 85 -10.69 16.63 36.46
N PRO A 86 -11.35 17.64 37.06
CA PRO A 86 -10.75 18.96 37.20
C PRO A 86 -9.96 19.07 38.51
N GLY A 87 -8.64 19.11 38.41
CA GLY A 87 -7.80 19.90 39.33
C GLY A 87 -6.37 19.41 39.54
N PRO A 88 -5.52 20.20 40.22
CA PRO A 88 -5.58 21.64 40.45
C PRO A 88 -4.41 22.39 39.77
N GLU A 89 -4.54 23.72 39.82
CA GLU A 89 -3.77 24.78 39.17
C GLU A 89 -2.22 24.64 39.18
N PRO A 90 -1.52 25.06 38.10
CA PRO A 90 -0.10 25.33 38.16
C PRO A 90 0.14 26.70 38.82
N ARG A 91 0.61 26.64 40.06
CA ARG A 91 1.25 27.77 40.75
C ARG A 91 2.55 28.18 40.06
N ASP A 92 2.71 29.50 39.96
CA ASP A 92 3.95 30.28 40.00
C ASP A 92 5.22 29.71 39.35
N ARG A 93 5.61 30.36 38.22
CA ARG A 93 6.86 31.13 37.98
C ARG A 93 8.22 30.61 38.54
N PRO A 94 9.38 31.14 38.09
CA PRO A 94 9.72 31.83 36.83
C PRO A 94 11.09 31.40 36.24
N ALA A 95 11.52 32.19 35.26
CA ALA A 95 12.90 32.59 34.96
C ALA A 95 13.68 31.74 33.96
N HIS A 96 13.59 32.21 32.71
CA HIS A 96 14.69 32.17 31.76
C HIS A 96 15.96 32.68 32.43
N ALA A 97 16.99 31.83 32.43
CA ALA A 97 18.36 32.24 32.61
C ALA A 97 19.18 31.55 31.52
N ASP A 98 19.71 32.38 30.62
CA ASP A 98 20.89 32.13 29.80
C ASP A 98 21.95 31.31 30.55
N THR A 99 22.62 30.40 29.84
CA THR A 99 24.08 30.31 29.94
C THR A 99 24.66 29.59 28.73
N GLU A 100 25.40 30.37 27.96
CA GLU A 100 26.41 29.96 27.00
C GLU A 100 27.54 29.16 27.71
N GLY A 101 28.18 28.24 26.99
CA GLY A 101 29.40 27.52 27.42
C GLY A 101 29.59 26.25 26.58
N HIS A 102 30.34 26.27 25.47
CA HIS A 102 31.81 26.19 25.34
C HIS A 102 32.43 24.90 25.92
N GLY A 103 33.12 24.13 25.06
CA GLY A 103 33.89 22.93 25.40
C GLY A 103 33.82 21.89 24.27
N ASP A 104 34.61 21.98 23.21
CA ASP A 104 36.06 21.70 23.12
C ASP A 104 36.39 20.21 22.93
N SER A 105 37.06 19.97 21.80
CA SER A 105 38.10 18.97 21.50
C SER A 105 37.90 17.46 21.66
N GLY A 106 38.14 16.77 20.54
CA GLY A 106 39.11 15.66 20.52
C GLY A 106 38.82 14.52 19.54
N PRO A 107 39.59 14.37 18.44
CA PRO A 107 39.76 13.08 17.76
C PRO A 107 40.99 12.34 18.32
N SER A 108 40.81 11.08 18.68
CA SER A 108 41.86 10.07 18.92
C SER A 108 41.46 8.85 18.10
N GLY A 109 42.20 8.40 17.09
CA GLY A 109 43.52 7.78 17.16
C GLY A 109 43.34 6.26 16.99
N THR A 110 43.57 5.73 15.79
CA THR A 110 44.71 4.85 15.42
C THR A 110 44.71 3.47 16.08
N ASP A 111 44.47 2.44 15.26
CA ASP A 111 45.37 1.30 15.06
C ASP A 111 45.29 0.89 13.57
#